data_AF-A0A2I6QLF9-F1
#
_entry.id   AF-A0A2I6QLF9-F1
#
_cell.length_a   1.000
_cell.length_b   1.000
_cell.length_c   1.000
_cell.angle_alpha   90.00
_cell.angle_beta   90.00
_cell.angle_gamma   90.00
#
_symmetry.space_group_name_H-M   'P 1'
#
loop_
_entity.id
_entity.type
_entity.pdbx_description
1 polymer ?
#
loop_
_entity_poly.entity_id
_entity_poly.type
_entity_poly.pdbx_seq_one_letter_code
_entity_poly.pdbx_strand_id
1 'polypeptide(L)' 'MVTHQSGSHKKWHHAAKNATLTVPFHAGKTVPLGTMLAIMKNAKLPYDVWID' A
#
# COMPACT_ATOMS: atom_id res chain seq x y z
N MET A 1 8.53 -3.23 -5.55
CA MET A 1 9.53 -2.13 -5.40
C MET A 1 8.84 -0.78 -5.45
N VAL A 2 9.38 0.23 -4.76
CA VAL A 2 8.92 1.63 -4.96
C VAL A 2 9.38 2.09 -6.34
N THR A 3 8.45 2.60 -7.15
CA THR A 3 8.74 3.09 -8.51
C THR A 3 8.71 4.60 -8.61
N HIS A 4 8.03 5.28 -7.69
CA HIS A 4 7.94 6.73 -7.66
C HIS A 4 7.59 7.23 -6.27
N GLN A 5 8.07 8.41 -5.89
CA GLN A 5 7.66 9.11 -4.67
C GLN A 5 7.37 10.56 -5.01
N SER A 6 6.22 11.06 -4.56
CA SER A 6 5.86 12.47 -4.65
C SER A 6 5.24 12.93 -3.34
N GLY A 7 5.90 13.89 -2.70
CA GLY A 7 5.53 14.37 -1.37
C GLY A 7 5.34 13.22 -0.38
N SER A 8 4.14 13.14 0.18
CA SER A 8 3.73 12.17 1.19
C SER A 8 3.17 10.86 0.61
N HIS A 9 3.42 10.53 -0.66
CA HIS A 9 2.91 9.31 -1.29
C HIS A 9 4.02 8.54 -2.00
N LYS A 10 3.99 7.21 -1.86
CA LYS A 10 4.89 6.28 -2.55
C LYS A 10 4.10 5.38 -3.48
N LYS A 11 4.54 5.26 -4.72
CA LYS A 11 4.02 4.31 -5.70
C LYS A 11 4.84 3.03 -5.63
N TRP A 12 4.16 1.91 -5.47
CA TRP A 12 4.72 0.57 -5.39
C TRP A 12 4.27 -0.23 -6.61
N HIS A 13 5.19 -0.99 -7.19
CA HIS A 13 4.90 -1.93 -8.26
C HIS A 13 5.32 -3.34 -7.85
N HIS A 14 4.45 -4.32 -8.13
CA HIS A 14 4.70 -5.73 -7.94
C HIS A 14 4.68 -6.44 -9.29
N ALA A 15 5.86 -6.78 -9.81
CA ALA A 15 6.04 -7.31 -11.17
C ALA A 15 5.28 -8.62 -11.39
N ALA A 16 5.41 -9.59 -10.48
CA ALA A 16 4.78 -10.91 -10.65
C ALA A 16 3.24 -10.88 -10.60
N LYS A 17 2.63 -9.83 -10.04
CA LYS A 17 1.17 -9.64 -10.02
C LYS A 17 0.71 -8.55 -11.01
N ASN A 18 1.65 -7.95 -11.74
CA ASN A 18 1.47 -6.74 -12.55
C ASN A 18 0.59 -5.70 -11.86
N ALA A 19 0.85 -5.45 -10.57
CA ALA A 19 0.01 -4.60 -9.73
C ALA A 19 0.77 -3.32 -9.36
N THR A 20 0.05 -2.20 -9.35
CA THR A 20 0.61 -0.90 -8.99
C THR A 20 -0.29 -0.22 -7.99
N LEU A 21 0.28 0.27 -6.88
CA LEU A 21 -0.46 0.88 -5.79
C LEU A 21 0.23 2.14 -5.28
N THR A 22 -0.56 3.17 -4.99
CA THR A 22 -0.07 4.36 -4.28
C THR A 22 -0.40 4.23 -2.81
N VAL A 23 0.62 4.37 -1.96
CA VAL A 23 0.52 4.26 -0.50
C VAL A 23 0.89 5.62 0.11
N PRO A 24 0.02 6.21 0.95
CA PRO A 24 0.39 7.39 1.73
C PRO A 24 1.50 7.02 2.71
N PHE A 25 2.57 7.79 2.69
CA PHE A 25 3.72 7.69 3.56
C PHE A 25 3.94 9.05 4.23
N HIS A 26 3.20 9.29 5.31
CA HIS A 26 3.39 10.44 6.19
C HIS A 26 4.27 9.97 7.36
N ALA A 27 5.47 10.54 7.49
CA ALA A 27 6.37 10.21 8.60
C ALA A 27 5.65 10.47 9.95
N GLY A 28 5.32 9.39 10.67
CA GLY A 28 4.77 9.45 12.02
C GLY A 28 3.25 9.56 12.16
N LYS A 29 2.45 9.47 11.08
CA LYS A 29 0.98 9.43 11.19
C LYS A 29 0.42 8.05 10.92
N THR A 30 -0.51 7.63 11.77
CA THR A 30 -1.29 6.41 11.57
C THR A 30 -2.14 6.53 10.31
N VAL A 31 -2.10 5.52 9.45
CA VAL A 31 -2.96 5.42 8.28
C VAL A 31 -4.39 5.15 8.78
N PRO A 32 -5.41 5.92 8.36
CA PRO A 32 -6.80 5.64 8.74
C PRO A 32 -7.20 4.21 8.36
N LEU A 33 -7.98 3.54 9.19
CA LEU A 33 -8.40 2.15 8.98
C LEU A 33 -8.99 1.92 7.58
N GLY A 34 -9.89 2.81 7.12
CA GLY A 34 -10.48 2.70 5.79
C GLY A 34 -9.44 2.80 4.65
N THR A 35 -8.45 3.67 4.80
CA THR A 35 -7.34 3.80 3.85
C THR A 35 -6.45 2.56 3.85
N MET A 36 -6.16 2.03 5.05
CA MET A 36 -5.39 0.79 5.21
C MET A 36 -6.09 -0.38 4.53
N LEU A 37 -7.39 -0.59 4.78
CA LEU A 37 -8.20 -1.63 4.14
C LEU A 37 -8.23 -1.48 2.61
N ALA A 38 -8.34 -0.25 2.10
CA ALA A 38 -8.33 0.01 0.66
C ALA A 38 -6.98 -0.33 0.00
N ILE A 39 -5.85 0.05 0.64
CA ILE A 39 -4.49 -0.30 0.21
C ILE A 39 -4.38 -1.81 0.08
N MET A 40 -4.81 -2.54 1.10
CA MET A 40 -4.60 -3.97 1.16
C MET A 40 -5.53 -4.75 0.22
N LYS A 41 -6.79 -4.30 0.04
CA LYS A 41 -7.68 -4.80 -1.02
C LYS A 41 -7.03 -4.64 -2.40
N ASN A 42 -6.47 -3.48 -2.68
CA ASN A 42 -5.82 -3.20 -3.97
C ASN A 42 -4.48 -3.92 -4.13
N ALA A 43 -3.80 -4.25 -3.01
CA ALA A 43 -2.58 -5.06 -3.01
C ALA A 43 -2.84 -6.54 -3.32
N LYS A 44 -4.10 -6.98 -3.38
CA LYS A 44 -4.49 -8.38 -3.59
C LYS A 44 -3.76 -9.31 -2.61
N LEU A 45 -3.73 -8.90 -1.35
CA LEU A 45 -3.23 -9.72 -0.25
C LEU A 45 -4.39 -10.56 0.29
N PRO A 46 -4.21 -11.88 0.46
CA PRO A 46 -5.24 -12.72 1.06
C PRO A 46 -5.39 -12.38 2.54
N TYR A 47 -6.62 -12.43 3.06
CA TYR A 47 -7.04 -11.84 4.35
C TYR A 47 -6.34 -12.45 5.59
N ASP A 48 -5.82 -13.66 5.42
CA ASP A 48 -5.07 -14.46 6.40
C ASP A 48 -3.66 -13.92 6.68
N VAL A 49 -3.05 -13.17 5.76
CA VAL A 49 -1.71 -12.58 5.91
C VAL A 49 -1.70 -11.35 6.85
N TRP A 50 -2.81 -11.03 7.52
CA TRP A 50 -3.06 -9.74 8.16
C TRP A 50 -3.14 -9.82 9.68
N ILE A 51 -3.35 -11.02 10.21
CA ILE A 51 -3.49 -11.29 11.63
C ILE A 51 -2.19 -11.96 12.10
N ASP A 52 -1.19 -11.14 12.42
CA ASP A 52 -0.07 -11.49 13.30
C ASP A 52 0.43 -10.22 14.01
#